data_AF-A0A2G2EZZ2-F1
#
_entry.id   AF-A0A2G2EZZ2-F1
#
_cell.length_a   1.000
_cell.length_b   1.000
_cell.length_c   1.000
_cell.angle_alpha   90.00
_cell.angle_beta   90.00
_cell.angle_gamma   90.00
#
_symmetry.space_group_name_H-M   'P 1'
#
loop_
_entity.id
_entity.type
_entity.pdbx_description
1 polymer ?
#
loop_
_entity_poly.entity_id
_entity_poly.type
_entity_poly.pdbx_seq_one_letter_code
_entity_poly.pdbx_strand_id
1 'polypeptide(L)'
;MSKLKSKNLSGKSLVFNLIAIAINLLGLTFLVMGYHQSFEDSALLYQILGYTFFILGLGGLIIFEGWLLFAYISRVLVGGLFIVSGLIKANDPLGFAYKLEEYFEDGALAYRIKDLFGWETFSLEYFIQHALAISIIICVLEILLGVMTILGSKIRLATWLMLGMMVFFTLLTWHTSVCDKDATFNDIDTYALTDPVAQVKVPQAEHNEDITIINKTETSVTIKEVKKPQCVNDCGCFGDALKGSVGRSLTPAESFWKDLILLYFVIIIFISRRKIKSNTIKENTILIFFGLAFVGFFSLVFSWSFPLVFALISILLALWIKRTGGKFLGNDLGIALMVILLSSLFVTYVLMYRPLKDYRPYAVGSDLVEKMSDGIDGVYENVIVYTNKKTGQDTTITKLDNTTKAIWSDTQTWEFKDRETITIKDGKLPTIQQFDPKINVQSLTATEKNHSYISSVLDSNRVKYVDVIDKSTGDRYPQLLEEFYIEDWDTSQYAIGDTMLRLSESLDDISLQQYILEQDQIILIISKDLDKGNFSRIERLKETAKMAEQNGIDMILITTVSKDEIITFRKEYELNIPTVLNDETEIKAITRSNPTMMILKNGVVKGKYAFRSTPSWDWLTQNILDIK
;
A
#
# COMPACT_ATOMS: atom_id res chain seq x y z
N MET A 1 -10.99 -53.45 -0.54
CA MET A 1 -12.32 -52.99 -0.07
C MET A 1 -12.37 -53.13 1.46
N SER A 2 -11.74 -52.22 2.20
CA SER A 2 -11.80 -52.21 3.68
C SER A 2 -12.83 -51.17 4.14
N LYS A 3 -13.71 -51.59 5.06
CA LYS A 3 -14.78 -50.77 5.64
C LYS A 3 -14.19 -49.52 6.30
N LEU A 4 -14.27 -48.37 5.62
CA LEU A 4 -14.15 -47.05 6.24
C LEU A 4 -15.33 -46.88 7.21
N LYS A 5 -15.15 -47.29 8.48
CA LYS A 5 -16.02 -46.87 9.60
C LYS A 5 -16.26 -45.38 9.44
N SER A 6 -17.52 -44.94 9.30
CA SER A 6 -17.86 -43.53 9.31
C SER A 6 -17.50 -42.98 10.69
N LYS A 7 -16.30 -42.41 10.82
CA LYS A 7 -15.89 -41.76 12.07
C LYS A 7 -16.83 -40.59 12.30
N ASN A 8 -17.46 -40.58 13.47
CA ASN A 8 -18.38 -39.54 13.92
C ASN A 8 -17.63 -38.19 13.97
N LEU A 9 -18.28 -37.09 13.59
CA LEU A 9 -17.69 -35.74 13.61
C LEU A 9 -17.13 -35.39 15.00
N SER A 10 -17.80 -35.88 16.05
CA SER A 10 -17.43 -35.70 17.47
C SER A 10 -16.19 -36.48 17.92
N GLY A 11 -15.64 -37.36 17.08
CA GLY A 11 -14.61 -38.31 17.51
C GLY A 11 -15.11 -39.21 18.65
N LYS A 12 -14.25 -39.43 19.67
CA LYS A 12 -14.60 -40.20 20.87
C LYS A 12 -15.45 -39.42 21.88
N SER A 13 -15.32 -38.09 21.92
CA SER A 13 -16.14 -37.21 22.78
C SER A 13 -16.18 -35.79 22.21
N LEU A 14 -17.39 -35.25 22.03
CA LEU A 14 -17.58 -33.88 21.54
C LEU A 14 -17.00 -32.85 22.52
N VAL A 15 -17.32 -32.99 23.81
CA VAL A 15 -16.93 -32.02 24.85
C VAL A 15 -15.42 -31.96 25.00
N PHE A 16 -14.75 -33.11 25.11
CA PHE A 16 -13.29 -33.13 25.25
C PHE A 16 -12.58 -32.65 23.98
N ASN A 17 -13.14 -32.90 22.80
CA ASN A 17 -12.59 -32.34 21.56
C ASN A 17 -12.75 -30.82 21.48
N LEU A 18 -13.89 -30.26 21.91
CA LEU A 18 -14.07 -28.81 21.98
C LEU A 18 -13.11 -28.17 22.99
N ILE A 19 -12.91 -28.78 24.15
CA ILE A 19 -11.94 -28.32 25.16
C ILE A 19 -10.52 -28.38 24.58
N ALA A 20 -10.14 -29.48 23.92
CA ALA A 20 -8.81 -29.61 23.31
C ALA A 20 -8.56 -28.54 22.23
N ILE A 21 -9.57 -28.21 21.41
CA ILE A 21 -9.47 -27.12 20.43
C ILE A 21 -9.33 -25.77 21.14
N ALA A 22 -10.14 -25.50 22.17
CA ALA A 22 -10.05 -24.24 22.91
C ALA A 22 -8.67 -24.06 23.57
N ILE A 23 -8.12 -25.11 24.17
CA ILE A 23 -6.76 -25.11 24.74
C ILE A 23 -5.72 -24.87 23.65
N ASN A 24 -5.87 -25.49 22.47
CA ASN A 24 -4.95 -25.27 21.36
C ASN A 24 -4.98 -23.81 20.86
N LEU A 25 -6.18 -23.24 20.71
CA LEU A 25 -6.35 -21.84 20.32
C LEU A 25 -5.78 -20.88 21.38
N LEU A 26 -5.99 -21.17 22.67
CA LEU A 26 -5.39 -20.42 23.77
C LEU A 26 -3.85 -20.46 23.70
N GLY A 27 -3.28 -21.64 23.41
CA GLY A 27 -1.85 -21.80 23.19
C GLY A 27 -1.33 -20.94 22.05
N LEU A 28 -2.04 -20.89 20.91
CA LEU A 28 -1.71 -20.00 19.80
C LEU A 28 -1.75 -18.52 20.20
N THR A 29 -2.77 -18.10 20.95
CA THR A 29 -2.87 -16.72 21.44
C THR A 29 -1.68 -16.35 22.31
N PHE A 30 -1.27 -17.21 23.25
CA PHE A 30 -0.09 -16.93 24.06
C PHE A 30 1.21 -16.98 23.27
N LEU A 31 1.33 -17.81 22.23
CA LEU A 31 2.49 -17.75 21.34
C LEU A 31 2.57 -16.40 20.63
N VAL A 32 1.47 -15.90 20.08
CA VAL A 32 1.44 -14.56 19.45
C VAL A 32 1.87 -13.49 20.46
N MET A 33 1.29 -13.53 21.67
CA MET A 33 1.67 -12.58 22.73
C MET A 33 3.15 -12.69 23.12
N GLY A 34 3.68 -13.91 23.24
CA GLY A 34 5.08 -14.15 23.64
C GLY A 34 6.13 -13.76 22.61
N TYR A 35 5.73 -13.46 21.37
CA TYR A 35 6.59 -12.93 20.30
C TYR A 35 6.22 -11.51 19.89
N HIS A 36 5.31 -10.85 20.63
CA HIS A 36 4.90 -9.48 20.37
C HIS A 36 5.67 -8.52 21.28
N GLN A 37 6.18 -7.42 20.72
CA GLN A 37 7.01 -6.43 21.43
C GLN A 37 6.34 -5.88 22.70
N SER A 38 5.02 -5.66 22.66
CA SER A 38 4.25 -5.18 23.83
C SER A 38 4.25 -6.10 25.07
N PHE A 39 4.75 -7.34 24.97
CA PHE A 39 4.82 -8.28 26.10
C PHE A 39 6.24 -8.76 26.38
N GLU A 40 7.27 -8.01 25.96
CA GLU A 40 8.69 -8.39 26.13
C GLU A 40 9.05 -8.79 27.57
N ASP A 41 8.58 -8.03 28.57
CA ASP A 41 8.82 -8.31 30.00
C ASP A 41 8.33 -9.70 30.45
N SER A 42 7.29 -10.21 29.81
CA SER A 42 6.65 -11.50 30.11
C SER A 42 6.76 -12.49 28.95
N ALA A 43 7.62 -12.22 27.96
CA ALA A 43 7.69 -12.98 26.71
C ALA A 43 7.95 -14.47 26.98
N LEU A 44 8.95 -14.78 27.83
CA LEU A 44 9.31 -16.15 28.18
C LEU A 44 8.13 -16.90 28.82
N LEU A 45 7.37 -16.25 29.71
CA LEU A 45 6.20 -16.85 30.35
C LEU A 45 5.12 -17.20 29.31
N TYR A 46 4.80 -16.25 28.43
CA TYR A 46 3.82 -16.46 27.37
C TYR A 46 4.26 -17.52 26.36
N GLN A 47 5.55 -17.59 26.02
CA GLN A 47 6.10 -18.65 25.18
C GLN A 47 5.96 -20.03 25.83
N ILE A 48 6.35 -20.18 27.11
CA ILE A 48 6.22 -21.44 27.84
C ILE A 48 4.76 -21.88 27.93
N LEU A 49 3.86 -20.97 28.34
CA LEU A 49 2.42 -21.26 28.42
C LEU A 49 1.84 -21.59 27.04
N GLY A 50 2.25 -20.83 26.02
CA GLY A 50 1.84 -21.00 24.64
C GLY A 50 2.19 -22.38 24.09
N TYR A 51 3.46 -22.78 24.16
CA TYR A 51 3.90 -24.11 23.73
C TYR A 51 3.25 -25.22 24.55
N THR A 52 3.12 -25.04 25.86
CA THR A 52 2.50 -26.03 26.76
C THR A 52 1.04 -26.28 26.37
N PHE A 53 0.21 -25.25 26.28
CA PHE A 53 -1.19 -25.38 25.90
C PHE A 53 -1.35 -25.82 24.44
N PHE A 54 -0.49 -25.35 23.53
CA PHE A 54 -0.53 -25.80 22.14
C PHE A 54 -0.33 -27.32 22.02
N ILE A 55 0.71 -27.87 22.68
CA ILE A 55 1.02 -29.31 22.69
C ILE A 55 -0.08 -30.10 23.40
N LEU A 56 -0.57 -29.62 24.55
CA LEU A 56 -1.66 -30.27 25.28
C LEU A 56 -2.94 -30.35 24.44
N GLY A 57 -3.30 -29.27 23.74
CA GLY A 57 -4.44 -29.24 22.83
C GLY A 57 -4.30 -30.24 21.68
N LEU A 58 -3.11 -30.29 21.05
CA LEU A 58 -2.81 -31.28 20.00
C LEU A 58 -2.88 -32.72 20.52
N GLY A 59 -2.33 -32.97 21.71
CA GLY A 59 -2.41 -34.27 22.39
C GLY A 59 -3.86 -34.71 22.62
N GLY A 60 -4.70 -33.80 23.13
CA GLY A 60 -6.14 -34.02 23.29
C GLY A 60 -6.83 -34.39 21.97
N LEU A 61 -6.55 -33.66 20.90
CA LEU A 61 -7.11 -33.93 19.56
C LEU A 61 -6.73 -35.31 19.02
N ILE A 62 -5.51 -35.78 19.30
CA ILE A 62 -5.06 -37.12 18.93
C ILE A 62 -5.79 -38.18 19.77
N ILE A 63 -5.82 -38.03 21.09
CA ILE A 63 -6.42 -38.98 22.03
C ILE A 63 -7.91 -39.19 21.74
N PHE A 64 -8.65 -38.10 21.54
CA PHE A 64 -10.10 -38.09 21.35
C PHE A 64 -10.54 -38.08 19.88
N GLU A 65 -9.59 -38.20 18.94
CA GLU A 65 -9.80 -38.24 17.50
C GLU A 65 -10.54 -37.00 16.93
N GLY A 66 -10.29 -35.81 17.48
CA GLY A 66 -10.98 -34.54 17.18
C GLY A 66 -10.58 -33.84 15.89
N TRP A 67 -9.64 -34.38 15.11
CA TRP A 67 -9.12 -33.76 13.88
C TRP A 67 -10.18 -33.35 12.86
N LEU A 68 -11.27 -34.12 12.77
CA LEU A 68 -12.36 -33.81 11.84
C LEU A 68 -13.18 -32.62 12.34
N LEU A 69 -13.52 -32.58 13.64
CA LEU A 69 -14.22 -31.44 14.25
C LEU A 69 -13.39 -30.16 14.10
N PHE A 70 -12.09 -30.23 14.38
CA PHE A 70 -11.22 -29.07 14.26
C PHE A 70 -11.17 -28.56 12.83
N ALA A 71 -11.04 -29.46 11.85
CA ALA A 71 -11.09 -29.06 10.44
C ALA A 71 -12.41 -28.36 10.06
N TYR A 72 -13.55 -28.74 10.66
CA TYR A 72 -14.82 -28.04 10.42
C TYR A 72 -14.82 -26.62 10.99
N ILE A 73 -14.25 -26.41 12.18
CA ILE A 73 -14.09 -25.07 12.76
C ILE A 73 -13.11 -24.25 11.91
N SER A 74 -11.96 -24.82 11.54
CA SER A 74 -10.97 -24.17 10.67
C SER A 74 -11.57 -23.77 9.32
N ARG A 75 -12.45 -24.59 8.73
CA ARG A 75 -13.14 -24.26 7.46
C ARG A 75 -14.01 -23.00 7.57
N VAL A 76 -14.66 -22.80 8.71
CA VAL A 76 -15.47 -21.60 8.95
C VAL A 76 -14.57 -20.35 9.05
N LEU A 77 -13.51 -20.44 9.85
CA LEU A 77 -12.59 -19.31 10.07
C LEU A 77 -11.83 -18.95 8.80
N VAL A 78 -11.15 -19.92 8.18
CA VAL A 78 -10.38 -19.72 6.95
C VAL A 78 -11.30 -19.34 5.79
N GLY A 79 -12.42 -20.06 5.63
CA GLY A 79 -13.35 -19.82 4.53
C GLY A 79 -14.00 -18.44 4.61
N GLY A 80 -14.44 -18.02 5.80
CA GLY A 80 -15.00 -16.70 6.02
C GLY A 80 -13.96 -15.59 5.83
N LEU A 81 -12.74 -15.77 6.35
CA LEU A 81 -11.68 -14.77 6.18
C LEU A 81 -11.27 -14.61 4.72
N PHE A 82 -11.15 -15.70 3.96
CA PHE A 82 -10.82 -15.67 2.54
C PHE A 82 -11.88 -14.92 1.73
N ILE A 83 -13.17 -15.10 2.04
CA ILE A 83 -14.25 -14.34 1.39
C ILE A 83 -14.10 -12.84 1.69
N VAL A 84 -13.89 -12.48 2.97
CA VAL A 84 -13.74 -11.08 3.38
C VAL A 84 -12.49 -10.47 2.74
N SER A 85 -11.32 -11.08 2.93
CA SER A 85 -10.04 -10.54 2.47
C SER A 85 -9.99 -10.48 0.95
N GLY A 86 -10.44 -11.53 0.25
CA GLY A 86 -10.55 -11.53 -1.21
C GLY A 86 -11.49 -10.44 -1.73
N LEU A 87 -12.62 -10.19 -1.07
CA LEU A 87 -13.56 -9.13 -1.48
C LEU A 87 -13.03 -7.73 -1.19
N ILE A 88 -12.34 -7.52 -0.08
CA ILE A 88 -11.71 -6.23 0.24
C ILE A 88 -10.65 -5.89 -0.81
N LYS A 89 -9.82 -6.85 -1.22
CA LYS A 89 -8.88 -6.67 -2.34
C LYS A 89 -9.61 -6.48 -3.67
N ALA A 90 -10.69 -7.22 -3.93
CA ALA A 90 -11.49 -7.05 -5.15
C ALA A 90 -12.22 -5.70 -5.23
N ASN A 91 -12.43 -5.01 -4.10
CA ASN A 91 -12.97 -3.66 -4.05
C ASN A 91 -11.93 -2.58 -4.43
N ASP A 92 -10.64 -2.91 -4.38
CA ASP A 92 -9.56 -2.07 -4.90
C ASP A 92 -8.41 -2.93 -5.49
N PRO A 93 -8.66 -3.60 -6.64
CA PRO A 93 -7.70 -4.52 -7.23
C PRO A 93 -6.48 -3.79 -7.80
N LEU A 94 -6.63 -2.52 -8.18
CA LEU A 94 -5.52 -1.69 -8.64
C LEU A 94 -4.60 -1.29 -7.48
N GLY A 95 -5.16 -0.94 -6.31
CA GLY A 95 -4.38 -0.72 -5.09
C GLY A 95 -3.60 -1.97 -4.67
N PHE A 96 -4.23 -3.16 -4.74
CA PHE A 96 -3.51 -4.42 -4.50
C PHE A 96 -2.44 -4.71 -5.57
N ALA A 97 -2.67 -4.32 -6.82
CA ALA A 97 -1.67 -4.46 -7.88
C ALA A 97 -0.41 -3.62 -7.60
N TYR A 98 -0.55 -2.37 -7.15
CA TYR A 98 0.60 -1.54 -6.77
C TYR A 98 1.43 -2.16 -5.65
N LYS A 99 0.77 -2.83 -4.69
CA LYS A 99 1.49 -3.60 -3.66
C LYS A 99 2.27 -4.76 -4.26
N LEU A 100 1.72 -5.46 -5.26
CA LEU A 100 2.44 -6.52 -5.95
C LEU A 100 3.62 -5.96 -6.77
N GLU A 101 3.48 -4.78 -7.38
CA GLU A 101 4.59 -4.09 -8.07
C GLU A 101 5.74 -3.84 -7.09
N GLU A 102 5.47 -3.26 -5.91
CA GLU A 102 6.47 -3.06 -4.84
C GLU A 102 7.16 -4.38 -4.43
N TYR A 103 6.44 -5.51 -4.44
CA TYR A 103 7.02 -6.82 -4.13
C TYR A 103 7.87 -7.42 -5.25
N PHE A 104 7.58 -7.06 -6.50
CA PHE A 104 8.29 -7.57 -7.68
C PHE A 104 9.52 -6.73 -8.03
N GLU A 105 9.67 -5.55 -7.43
CA GLU A 105 10.92 -4.77 -7.49
C GLU A 105 12.09 -5.58 -6.94
N ASP A 106 13.26 -5.38 -7.54
CA ASP A 106 14.43 -6.23 -7.29
C ASP A 106 14.97 -6.12 -5.86
N GLY A 107 14.73 -4.97 -5.20
CA GLY A 107 15.06 -4.74 -3.80
C GLY A 107 14.13 -5.46 -2.81
N ALA A 108 13.00 -6.02 -3.25
CA ALA A 108 12.02 -6.67 -2.38
C ALA A 108 12.18 -8.20 -2.38
N LEU A 109 11.28 -8.97 -3.02
CA LEU A 109 11.32 -10.43 -2.96
C LEU A 109 12.54 -11.02 -3.68
N ALA A 110 12.98 -10.40 -4.77
CA ALA A 110 14.12 -10.88 -5.55
C ALA A 110 15.42 -10.80 -4.73
N TYR A 111 15.63 -9.72 -3.97
CA TYR A 111 16.74 -9.58 -3.03
C TYR A 111 16.89 -10.81 -2.12
N ARG A 112 15.79 -11.35 -1.57
CA ARG A 112 15.86 -12.50 -0.67
C ARG A 112 16.40 -13.76 -1.37
N ILE A 113 16.09 -13.92 -2.65
CA ILE A 113 16.61 -15.03 -3.47
C ILE A 113 18.08 -14.79 -3.84
N LYS A 114 18.43 -13.55 -4.18
CA LYS A 114 19.83 -13.13 -4.44
C LYS A 114 20.71 -13.41 -3.22
N ASP A 115 20.25 -13.03 -2.03
CA ASP A 115 20.95 -13.20 -0.75
C ASP A 115 21.07 -14.68 -0.33
N LEU A 116 19.96 -15.43 -0.34
CA LEU A 116 19.96 -16.83 0.14
C LEU A 116 20.67 -17.80 -0.80
N PHE A 117 20.64 -17.56 -2.12
CA PHE A 117 21.13 -18.50 -3.12
C PHE A 117 22.32 -17.98 -3.93
N GLY A 118 22.78 -16.74 -3.70
CA GLY A 118 23.85 -16.11 -4.47
C GLY A 118 23.48 -15.88 -5.94
N TRP A 119 22.19 -15.83 -6.27
CA TRP A 119 21.71 -15.71 -7.66
C TRP A 119 21.54 -14.23 -8.05
N GLU A 120 22.65 -13.52 -8.24
CA GLU A 120 22.71 -12.06 -8.44
C GLU A 120 21.90 -11.53 -9.66
N THR A 121 21.56 -12.40 -10.64
CA THR A 121 20.80 -12.04 -11.86
C THR A 121 19.29 -12.32 -11.78
N PHE A 122 18.79 -12.81 -10.64
CA PHE A 122 17.39 -13.16 -10.48
C PHE A 122 16.51 -11.91 -10.35
N SER A 123 15.57 -11.69 -11.27
CA SER A 123 14.62 -10.56 -11.19
C SER A 123 13.18 -11.03 -11.28
N LEU A 124 12.28 -10.30 -10.60
CA LEU A 124 10.83 -10.47 -10.67
C LEU A 124 10.13 -9.35 -11.44
N GLU A 125 10.86 -8.36 -11.96
CA GLU A 125 10.28 -7.17 -12.59
C GLU A 125 9.38 -7.47 -13.79
N TYR A 126 9.60 -8.61 -14.47
CA TYR A 126 8.71 -9.10 -15.54
C TYR A 126 7.24 -9.19 -15.09
N PHE A 127 6.99 -9.49 -13.81
CA PHE A 127 5.65 -9.60 -13.25
C PHE A 127 4.98 -8.24 -12.98
N ILE A 128 5.72 -7.13 -12.94
CA ILE A 128 5.18 -5.77 -12.72
C ILE A 128 4.13 -5.42 -13.77
N GLN A 129 4.43 -5.67 -15.05
CA GLN A 129 3.48 -5.41 -16.16
C GLN A 129 2.20 -6.25 -16.06
N HIS A 130 2.27 -7.37 -15.34
CA HIS A 130 1.18 -8.32 -15.15
C HIS A 130 0.51 -8.19 -13.77
N ALA A 131 0.97 -7.25 -12.93
CA ALA A 131 0.55 -7.14 -11.53
C ALA A 131 -0.97 -6.97 -11.39
N LEU A 132 -1.60 -6.18 -12.26
CA LEU A 132 -3.05 -6.01 -12.26
C LEU A 132 -3.78 -7.33 -12.57
N ALA A 133 -3.33 -8.10 -13.56
CA ALA A 133 -3.93 -9.38 -13.91
C ALA A 133 -3.76 -10.40 -12.76
N ILE A 134 -2.58 -10.45 -12.15
CA ILE A 134 -2.28 -11.32 -11.01
C ILE A 134 -3.16 -10.93 -9.81
N SER A 135 -3.28 -9.64 -9.51
CA SER A 135 -4.15 -9.10 -8.46
C SER A 135 -5.59 -9.59 -8.62
N ILE A 136 -6.17 -9.45 -9.83
CA ILE A 136 -7.54 -9.90 -10.12
C ILE A 136 -7.68 -11.41 -9.90
N ILE A 137 -6.73 -12.21 -10.42
CA ILE A 137 -6.75 -13.67 -10.29
C ILE A 137 -6.70 -14.07 -8.81
N ILE A 138 -5.80 -13.48 -8.02
CA ILE A 138 -5.67 -13.77 -6.59
C ILE A 138 -6.97 -13.41 -5.86
N CYS A 139 -7.55 -12.23 -6.11
CA CYS A 139 -8.80 -11.81 -5.47
C CYS A 139 -9.94 -12.81 -5.74
N VAL A 140 -10.14 -13.18 -7.00
CA VAL A 140 -11.20 -14.12 -7.40
C VAL A 140 -10.93 -15.52 -6.85
N LEU A 141 -9.68 -15.98 -6.89
CA LEU A 141 -9.27 -17.28 -6.37
C LEU A 141 -9.48 -17.36 -4.85
N GLU A 142 -9.15 -16.31 -4.10
CA GLU A 142 -9.31 -16.25 -2.65
C GLU A 142 -10.79 -16.37 -2.25
N ILE A 143 -11.67 -15.58 -2.89
CA ILE A 143 -13.13 -15.67 -2.69
C ILE A 143 -13.64 -17.08 -3.03
N LEU A 144 -13.23 -17.61 -4.19
CA LEU A 144 -13.62 -18.93 -4.66
C LEU A 144 -13.23 -20.03 -3.65
N LEU A 145 -11.97 -20.03 -3.20
CA LEU A 145 -11.46 -20.98 -2.22
C LEU A 145 -12.19 -20.84 -0.89
N GLY A 146 -12.54 -19.62 -0.47
CA GLY A 146 -13.35 -19.37 0.71
C GLY A 146 -14.72 -20.02 0.64
N VAL A 147 -15.48 -19.77 -0.44
CA VAL A 147 -16.82 -20.38 -0.65
C VAL A 147 -16.73 -21.90 -0.76
N MET A 148 -15.78 -22.43 -1.53
CA MET A 148 -15.59 -23.87 -1.70
C MET A 148 -15.27 -24.57 -0.37
N THR A 149 -14.48 -23.92 0.49
CA THR A 149 -14.09 -24.44 1.80
C THR A 149 -15.27 -24.49 2.77
N ILE A 150 -16.12 -23.47 2.80
CA ILE A 150 -17.37 -23.48 3.59
C ILE A 150 -18.29 -24.60 3.11
N LEU A 151 -18.52 -24.72 1.80
CA LEU A 151 -19.43 -25.73 1.21
C LEU A 151 -18.86 -27.15 1.18
N GLY A 152 -17.56 -27.33 1.39
CA GLY A 152 -16.89 -28.63 1.28
C GLY A 152 -16.88 -29.18 -0.14
N SER A 153 -16.94 -28.29 -1.13
CA SER A 153 -16.95 -28.58 -2.56
C SER A 153 -15.52 -28.81 -3.06
N LYS A 154 -15.25 -29.91 -3.77
CA LYS A 154 -13.88 -30.28 -4.24
C LYS A 154 -12.75 -29.99 -3.22
N ILE A 155 -12.99 -30.29 -1.93
CA ILE A 155 -12.13 -29.86 -0.82
C ILE A 155 -10.65 -30.26 -0.99
N ARG A 156 -10.37 -31.40 -1.63
CA ARG A 156 -9.00 -31.84 -1.89
C ARG A 156 -8.23 -30.84 -2.74
N LEU A 157 -8.82 -30.39 -3.84
CA LEU A 157 -8.20 -29.41 -4.73
C LEU A 157 -8.13 -28.04 -4.03
N ALA A 158 -9.23 -27.61 -3.42
CA ALA A 158 -9.29 -26.34 -2.68
C ALA A 158 -8.18 -26.27 -1.61
N THR A 159 -7.97 -27.32 -0.82
CA THR A 159 -6.93 -27.34 0.22
C THR A 159 -5.51 -27.31 -0.33
N TRP A 160 -5.25 -27.90 -1.51
CA TRP A 160 -3.93 -27.80 -2.13
C TRP A 160 -3.65 -26.39 -2.63
N LEU A 161 -4.64 -25.76 -3.28
CA LEU A 161 -4.52 -24.38 -3.75
C LEU A 161 -4.40 -23.39 -2.58
N MET A 162 -5.22 -23.56 -1.54
CA MET A 162 -5.11 -22.76 -0.30
C MET A 162 -3.75 -22.94 0.35
N LEU A 163 -3.23 -24.17 0.44
CA LEU A 163 -1.91 -24.41 1.03
C LEU A 163 -0.81 -23.71 0.23
N GLY A 164 -0.82 -23.85 -1.11
CA GLY A 164 0.16 -23.16 -1.96
C GLY A 164 0.10 -21.64 -1.80
N MET A 165 -1.11 -21.08 -1.81
CA MET A 165 -1.31 -19.63 -1.64
C MET A 165 -0.89 -19.14 -0.25
N MET A 166 -1.22 -19.87 0.82
CA MET A 166 -0.83 -19.50 2.18
C MET A 166 0.67 -19.64 2.40
N VAL A 167 1.32 -20.66 1.84
CA VAL A 167 2.78 -20.78 1.90
C VAL A 167 3.43 -19.58 1.20
N PHE A 168 2.94 -19.21 0.01
CA PHE A 168 3.42 -18.03 -0.71
C PHE A 168 3.26 -16.73 0.12
N PHE A 169 2.07 -16.45 0.66
CA PHE A 169 1.85 -15.25 1.48
C PHE A 169 2.62 -15.26 2.81
N THR A 170 2.81 -16.43 3.42
CA THR A 170 3.62 -16.55 4.63
C THR A 170 5.09 -16.24 4.35
N LEU A 171 5.62 -16.66 3.19
CA LEU A 171 6.99 -16.31 2.77
C LEU A 171 7.13 -14.80 2.48
N LEU A 172 6.12 -14.21 1.83
CA LEU A 172 6.08 -12.79 1.53
C LEU A 172 6.02 -11.95 2.82
N THR A 173 5.12 -12.28 3.75
CA THR A 173 5.04 -11.58 5.04
C THR A 173 6.27 -11.81 5.90
N TRP A 174 6.84 -13.01 5.88
CA TRP A 174 8.11 -13.29 6.54
C TRP A 174 9.20 -12.34 6.02
N HIS A 175 9.38 -12.24 4.70
CA HIS A 175 10.33 -11.33 4.08
C HIS A 175 10.14 -9.88 4.56
N THR A 176 8.90 -9.37 4.58
CA THR A 176 8.65 -8.01 5.09
C THR A 176 8.94 -7.85 6.58
N SER A 177 8.68 -8.88 7.40
CA SER A 177 8.85 -8.82 8.85
C SER A 177 10.30 -8.81 9.31
N VAL A 178 11.21 -9.33 8.47
CA VAL A 178 12.65 -9.45 8.76
C VAL A 178 13.50 -8.57 7.85
N CYS A 179 12.88 -7.61 7.16
CA CYS A 179 13.58 -6.73 6.24
C CYS A 179 14.50 -5.77 7.02
N ASP A 180 15.78 -5.79 6.66
CA ASP A 180 16.80 -4.91 7.21
C ASP A 180 17.12 -3.80 6.20
N LYS A 181 16.89 -2.54 6.58
CA LYS A 181 17.08 -1.37 5.70
C LYS A 181 18.55 -1.01 5.49
N ASP A 182 19.43 -1.48 6.38
CA ASP A 182 20.85 -1.16 6.36
C ASP A 182 21.68 -2.23 5.62
N ALA A 183 21.06 -3.36 5.28
CA ALA A 183 21.66 -4.37 4.43
C ALA A 183 21.90 -3.86 3.00
N THR A 184 22.83 -4.50 2.30
CA THR A 184 23.13 -4.24 0.88
C THR A 184 23.18 -5.55 0.11
N PHE A 185 22.85 -5.50 -1.17
CA PHE A 185 22.98 -6.65 -2.05
C PHE A 185 23.52 -6.24 -3.42
N ASN A 186 24.15 -7.20 -4.09
CA ASN A 186 24.62 -7.04 -5.44
C ASN A 186 23.51 -7.38 -6.44
N ASP A 187 23.31 -6.49 -7.38
CA ASP A 187 22.38 -6.66 -8.48
C ASP A 187 23.14 -6.68 -9.80
N ILE A 188 22.98 -7.72 -10.62
CA ILE A 188 23.63 -7.83 -11.92
C ILE A 188 22.57 -7.82 -13.03
N ASP A 189 22.59 -6.73 -13.79
CA ASP A 189 21.72 -6.53 -14.93
C ASP A 189 22.51 -6.41 -16.23
N THR A 190 21.88 -6.81 -17.33
CA THR A 190 22.42 -6.62 -18.68
C THR A 190 21.49 -5.74 -19.49
N TYR A 191 22.00 -4.58 -19.90
CA TYR A 191 21.26 -3.58 -20.66
C TYR A 191 21.79 -3.51 -22.08
N ALA A 192 20.94 -3.14 -23.04
CA ALA A 192 21.41 -2.72 -24.36
C ALA A 192 22.14 -1.38 -24.23
N LEU A 193 23.17 -1.11 -25.03
CA LEU A 193 23.90 0.17 -24.98
C LEU A 193 23.02 1.38 -25.36
N THR A 194 21.95 1.14 -26.11
CA THR A 194 20.95 2.16 -26.47
C THR A 194 19.95 2.44 -25.36
N ASP A 195 19.92 1.63 -24.30
CA ASP A 195 18.99 1.79 -23.18
C ASP A 195 19.32 3.08 -22.41
N PRO A 196 18.33 3.94 -22.10
CA PRO A 196 18.55 5.12 -21.28
C PRO A 196 19.24 4.82 -19.95
N VAL A 197 18.95 3.67 -19.33
CA VAL A 197 19.56 3.26 -18.06
C VAL A 197 21.05 3.01 -18.23
N ALA A 198 21.46 2.38 -19.34
CA ALA A 198 22.87 2.17 -19.66
C ALA A 198 23.61 3.50 -19.92
N GLN A 199 22.95 4.45 -20.60
CA GLN A 199 23.52 5.77 -20.90
C GLN A 199 23.78 6.60 -19.63
N VAL A 200 22.99 6.40 -18.58
CA VAL A 200 23.17 7.07 -17.28
C VAL A 200 24.18 6.33 -16.40
N LYS A 201 24.08 5.00 -16.29
CA LYS A 201 24.90 4.22 -15.36
C LYS A 201 26.35 4.04 -15.80
N VAL A 202 26.62 3.98 -17.11
CA VAL A 202 28.00 3.80 -17.62
C VAL A 202 28.91 4.97 -17.26
N PRO A 203 28.53 6.24 -17.45
CA PRO A 203 29.31 7.39 -16.94
C PRO A 203 29.41 7.42 -15.40
N GLN A 204 28.34 7.04 -14.70
CA GLN A 204 28.34 7.03 -13.23
C GLN A 204 29.31 6.02 -12.63
N ALA A 205 29.54 4.89 -13.30
CA ALA A 205 30.50 3.86 -12.86
C ALA A 205 31.95 4.39 -12.77
N GLU A 206 32.28 5.51 -13.43
CA GLU A 206 33.60 6.12 -13.30
C GLU A 206 33.78 6.86 -11.97
N HIS A 207 32.70 7.28 -11.31
CA HIS A 207 32.73 8.16 -10.14
C HIS A 207 31.99 7.57 -8.92
N ASN A 208 31.31 6.43 -9.09
CA ASN A 208 30.56 5.74 -8.05
C ASN A 208 31.10 4.32 -7.84
N GLU A 209 31.66 4.06 -6.66
CA GLU A 209 32.23 2.75 -6.28
C GLU A 209 31.19 1.64 -6.18
N ASP A 210 29.90 1.99 -6.04
CA ASP A 210 28.79 1.03 -5.95
C ASP A 210 28.37 0.47 -7.32
N ILE A 211 28.88 1.03 -8.43
CA ILE A 211 28.54 0.62 -9.80
C ILE A 211 29.79 0.10 -10.50
N THR A 212 29.78 -1.18 -10.88
CA THR A 212 30.90 -1.84 -11.56
C THR A 212 30.47 -2.41 -12.90
N ILE A 213 31.21 -2.12 -13.97
CA ILE A 213 30.97 -2.71 -15.29
C ILE A 213 31.67 -4.08 -15.34
N ILE A 214 30.90 -5.16 -15.37
CA ILE A 214 31.44 -6.53 -15.45
C ILE A 214 31.89 -6.83 -16.88
N ASN A 215 31.04 -6.52 -17.86
CA ASN A 215 31.30 -6.83 -19.26
C ASN A 215 30.65 -5.77 -20.16
N LYS A 216 31.30 -5.42 -21.27
CA LYS A 216 30.79 -4.48 -22.26
C LYS A 216 31.10 -5.01 -23.65
N THR A 217 30.06 -5.27 -24.43
CA THR A 217 30.14 -5.66 -25.84
C THR A 217 29.76 -4.47 -26.73
N GLU A 218 29.78 -4.64 -28.06
CA GLU A 218 29.34 -3.61 -29.01
C GLU A 218 27.85 -3.30 -28.93
N THR A 219 27.04 -4.18 -28.32
CA THR A 219 25.56 -4.05 -28.28
C THR A 219 24.97 -4.02 -26.88
N SER A 220 25.67 -4.56 -25.88
CA SER A 220 25.19 -4.65 -24.49
C SER A 220 26.26 -4.36 -23.45
N VAL A 221 25.82 -3.96 -22.26
CA VAL A 221 26.65 -3.77 -21.08
C VAL A 221 26.05 -4.51 -19.89
N THR A 222 26.86 -5.26 -19.18
CA THR A 222 26.51 -5.92 -17.92
C THR A 222 27.08 -5.11 -16.77
N ILE A 223 26.19 -4.64 -15.90
CA ILE A 223 26.50 -3.75 -14.78
C ILE A 223 26.14 -4.48 -13.49
N LYS A 224 27.04 -4.41 -12.53
CA LYS A 224 26.83 -4.83 -11.15
C LYS A 224 26.68 -3.60 -10.27
N GLU A 225 25.58 -3.53 -9.54
CA GLU A 225 25.22 -2.41 -8.68
C GLU A 225 25.01 -2.89 -7.25
N VAL A 226 25.58 -2.17 -6.27
CA VAL A 226 25.28 -2.39 -4.85
C VAL A 226 24.02 -1.59 -4.51
N LYS A 227 22.92 -2.29 -4.19
CA LYS A 227 21.63 -1.69 -3.86
C LYS A 227 21.23 -1.97 -2.41
N LYS A 228 20.36 -1.12 -1.87
CA LYS A 228 19.68 -1.37 -0.59
C LYS A 228 18.35 -2.10 -0.83
N PRO A 229 17.93 -2.98 0.07
CA PRO A 229 16.63 -3.64 -0.03
C PRO A 229 15.50 -2.65 0.21
N GLN A 230 14.38 -2.93 -0.44
CA GLN A 230 13.16 -2.15 -0.35
C GLN A 230 12.21 -2.80 0.65
N CYS A 231 12.18 -2.25 1.87
CA CYS A 231 11.30 -2.76 2.90
C CYS A 231 9.86 -2.26 2.69
N VAL A 232 8.98 -3.19 2.31
CA VAL A 232 7.54 -2.94 2.17
C VAL A 232 6.91 -2.82 3.56
N ASN A 233 6.29 -1.66 3.83
CA ASN A 233 5.77 -1.31 5.16
C ASN A 233 4.42 -1.96 5.51
N ASP A 234 3.66 -2.46 4.52
CA ASP A 234 2.42 -3.19 4.73
C ASP A 234 2.16 -4.30 3.69
N CYS A 235 1.61 -5.44 4.15
CA CYS A 235 1.40 -6.62 3.30
C CYS A 235 0.23 -6.50 2.29
N GLY A 236 -0.56 -5.42 2.36
CA GLY A 236 -1.70 -5.21 1.45
C GLY A 236 -2.86 -6.21 1.59
N CYS A 237 -2.85 -7.12 2.58
CA CYS A 237 -3.86 -8.18 2.74
C CYS A 237 -5.31 -7.66 2.87
N PHE A 238 -5.50 -6.47 3.41
CA PHE A 238 -6.79 -5.78 3.49
C PHE A 238 -6.78 -4.43 2.75
N GLY A 239 -5.77 -4.19 1.90
CA GLY A 239 -5.54 -2.89 1.28
C GLY A 239 -5.67 -1.74 2.28
N ASP A 240 -6.33 -0.66 1.85
CA ASP A 240 -6.59 0.51 2.68
C ASP A 240 -7.76 0.33 3.65
N ALA A 241 -8.47 -0.80 3.66
CA ALA A 241 -9.66 -0.98 4.50
C ALA A 241 -9.36 -0.93 6.00
N LEU A 242 -8.22 -1.48 6.42
CA LEU A 242 -7.79 -1.37 7.81
C LEU A 242 -7.37 0.06 8.17
N LYS A 243 -6.62 0.74 7.28
CA LYS A 243 -6.26 2.16 7.47
C LYS A 243 -7.51 3.03 7.63
N GLY A 244 -8.47 2.88 6.72
CA GLY A 244 -9.69 3.68 6.70
C GLY A 244 -10.72 3.34 7.78
N SER A 245 -10.64 2.16 8.42
CA SER A 245 -11.63 1.75 9.45
C SER A 245 -11.07 1.76 10.86
N VAL A 246 -9.82 1.36 11.05
CA VAL A 246 -9.14 1.23 12.35
C VAL A 246 -8.05 2.28 12.53
N GLY A 247 -7.72 3.06 11.49
CA GLY A 247 -6.74 4.14 11.54
C GLY A 247 -5.29 3.72 11.30
N ARG A 248 -5.02 2.43 11.05
CA ARG A 248 -3.68 1.91 10.73
C ARG A 248 -3.73 0.61 9.92
N SER A 249 -2.64 0.30 9.21
CA SER A 249 -2.39 -1.03 8.64
C SER A 249 -1.95 -2.03 9.71
N LEU A 250 -1.96 -3.32 9.35
CA LEU A 250 -1.20 -4.33 10.09
C LEU A 250 0.29 -4.05 9.90
N THR A 251 1.06 -4.14 10.99
CA THR A 251 2.52 -4.11 10.90
C THR A 251 3.04 -5.35 10.15
N PRO A 252 4.27 -5.34 9.63
CA PRO A 252 4.87 -6.53 9.01
C PRO A 252 4.83 -7.76 9.92
N ALA A 253 5.13 -7.59 11.22
CA ALA A 253 5.08 -8.66 12.21
C ALA A 253 3.65 -9.18 12.47
N GLU A 254 2.67 -8.27 12.62
CA GLU A 254 1.25 -8.65 12.77
C GLU A 254 0.74 -9.43 11.53
N SER A 255 1.14 -9.00 10.33
CA SER A 255 0.79 -9.65 9.08
C SER A 255 1.37 -11.07 9.00
N PHE A 256 2.63 -11.24 9.37
CA PHE A 256 3.31 -12.54 9.42
C PHE A 256 2.64 -13.51 10.40
N TRP A 257 2.37 -13.07 11.64
CA TRP A 257 1.67 -13.92 12.62
C TRP A 257 0.26 -14.31 12.17
N LYS A 258 -0.47 -13.38 11.56
CA LYS A 258 -1.79 -13.66 10.97
C LYS A 258 -1.69 -14.74 9.89
N ASP A 259 -0.72 -14.65 8.97
CA ASP A 259 -0.56 -15.66 7.90
C ASP A 259 -0.06 -17.02 8.44
N LEU A 260 0.78 -17.03 9.47
CA LEU A 260 1.22 -18.25 10.14
C LEU A 260 0.06 -19.00 10.82
N ILE A 261 -0.83 -18.27 11.51
CA ILE A 261 -2.03 -18.84 12.14
C ILE A 261 -2.99 -19.37 11.08
N LEU A 262 -3.18 -18.63 9.98
CA LEU A 262 -4.01 -19.10 8.87
C LEU A 262 -3.43 -20.33 8.21
N LEU A 263 -2.11 -20.37 8.00
CA LEU A 263 -1.40 -21.54 7.48
C LEU A 263 -1.61 -22.75 8.40
N TYR A 264 -1.54 -22.57 9.72
CA TYR A 264 -1.84 -23.62 10.69
C TYR A 264 -3.26 -24.18 10.51
N PHE A 265 -4.28 -23.32 10.40
CA PHE A 265 -5.64 -23.77 10.13
C PHE A 265 -5.79 -24.47 8.78
N VAL A 266 -5.12 -23.97 7.73
CA VAL A 266 -5.10 -24.61 6.41
C VAL A 266 -4.46 -26.00 6.49
N ILE A 267 -3.38 -26.18 7.26
CA ILE A 267 -2.74 -27.48 7.49
C ILE A 267 -3.71 -28.46 8.17
N ILE A 268 -4.48 -28.01 9.17
CA ILE A 268 -5.49 -28.86 9.82
C ILE A 268 -6.55 -29.34 8.82
N ILE A 269 -7.06 -28.44 7.98
CA ILE A 269 -8.02 -28.79 6.93
C ILE A 269 -7.35 -29.76 5.94
N PHE A 270 -6.11 -29.50 5.55
CA PHE A 270 -5.33 -30.31 4.62
C PHE A 270 -5.12 -31.74 5.15
N ILE A 271 -4.73 -31.92 6.41
CA ILE A 271 -4.56 -33.25 7.04
C ILE A 271 -5.90 -34.02 7.01
N SER A 272 -7.02 -33.33 7.27
CA SER A 272 -8.36 -33.90 7.27
C SER A 272 -9.01 -34.04 5.88
N ARG A 273 -8.39 -33.54 4.80
CA ARG A 273 -9.00 -33.45 3.44
C ARG A 273 -9.51 -34.77 2.87
N ARG A 274 -8.91 -35.90 3.23
CA ARG A 274 -9.34 -37.24 2.76
C ARG A 274 -10.61 -37.73 3.47
N LYS A 275 -10.89 -37.20 4.67
CA LYS A 275 -12.05 -37.54 5.51
C LYS A 275 -13.24 -36.62 5.27
N ILE A 276 -12.99 -35.38 4.83
CA ILE A 276 -14.05 -34.41 4.50
C ILE A 276 -14.76 -34.86 3.21
N LYS A 277 -16.07 -35.08 3.31
CA LYS A 277 -16.97 -35.32 2.17
C LYS A 277 -17.74 -34.04 1.87
N SER A 278 -18.46 -34.00 0.75
CA SER A 278 -19.40 -32.92 0.47
C SER A 278 -20.42 -32.81 1.60
N ASN A 279 -20.66 -31.58 2.05
CA ASN A 279 -21.54 -31.31 3.17
C ASN A 279 -22.98 -31.78 2.89
N THR A 280 -23.63 -32.30 3.94
CA THR A 280 -25.07 -32.48 4.03
C THR A 280 -25.80 -31.14 4.18
N ILE A 281 -27.13 -31.13 4.06
CA ILE A 281 -27.94 -29.93 4.27
C ILE A 281 -27.73 -29.36 5.67
N LYS A 282 -27.74 -30.21 6.72
CA LYS A 282 -27.54 -29.78 8.11
C LYS A 282 -26.14 -29.19 8.33
N GLU A 283 -25.11 -29.83 7.79
CA GLU A 283 -23.75 -29.30 7.86
C GLU A 283 -23.67 -27.95 7.15
N ASN A 284 -24.20 -27.82 5.93
CA ASN A 284 -24.23 -26.54 5.21
C ASN A 284 -24.92 -25.45 6.03
N THR A 285 -26.09 -25.72 6.63
CA THR A 285 -26.78 -24.73 7.47
C THR A 285 -25.89 -24.24 8.62
N ILE A 286 -25.19 -25.14 9.30
CA ILE A 286 -24.31 -24.79 10.43
C ILE A 286 -23.07 -24.01 9.95
N LEU A 287 -22.34 -24.50 8.96
CA LEU A 287 -21.12 -23.86 8.48
C LEU A 287 -21.40 -22.51 7.84
N ILE A 288 -22.51 -22.38 7.10
CA ILE A 288 -22.92 -21.10 6.50
C ILE A 288 -23.32 -20.11 7.58
N PHE A 289 -24.07 -20.54 8.61
CA PHE A 289 -24.44 -19.65 9.71
C PHE A 289 -23.20 -19.06 10.40
N PHE A 290 -22.27 -19.91 10.85
CA PHE A 290 -21.06 -19.43 11.52
C PHE A 290 -20.11 -18.71 10.56
N GLY A 291 -20.04 -19.13 9.30
CA GLY A 291 -19.27 -18.44 8.27
C GLY A 291 -19.77 -17.03 8.00
N LEU A 292 -21.08 -16.85 7.84
CA LEU A 292 -21.70 -15.53 7.67
C LEU A 292 -21.61 -14.69 8.94
N ALA A 293 -21.73 -15.28 10.14
CA ALA A 293 -21.51 -14.56 11.38
C ALA A 293 -20.07 -14.01 11.47
N PHE A 294 -19.09 -14.81 11.06
CA PHE A 294 -17.69 -14.40 11.03
C PHE A 294 -17.41 -13.32 9.96
N VAL A 295 -17.99 -13.47 8.76
CA VAL A 295 -17.96 -12.40 7.73
C VAL A 295 -18.64 -11.14 8.26
N GLY A 296 -19.76 -11.28 8.98
CA GLY A 296 -20.50 -10.18 9.60
C GLY A 296 -19.68 -9.42 10.64
N PHE A 297 -18.89 -10.13 11.46
CA PHE A 297 -17.93 -9.51 12.38
C PHE A 297 -16.95 -8.60 11.62
N PHE A 298 -16.32 -9.08 10.56
CA PHE A 298 -15.42 -8.25 9.75
C PHE A 298 -16.14 -7.12 9.01
N SER A 299 -17.38 -7.34 8.57
CA SER A 299 -18.21 -6.27 8.01
C SER A 299 -18.44 -5.13 9.00
N LEU A 300 -18.54 -5.42 10.31
CA LEU A 300 -18.59 -4.39 11.35
C LEU A 300 -17.24 -3.70 11.52
N VAL A 301 -16.14 -4.46 11.58
CA VAL A 301 -14.77 -3.91 11.68
C VAL A 301 -14.50 -2.93 10.54
N PHE A 302 -14.92 -3.25 9.32
CA PHE A 302 -14.74 -2.40 8.15
C PHE A 302 -15.85 -1.35 7.95
N SER A 303 -16.84 -1.30 8.84
CA SER A 303 -18.00 -0.42 8.67
C SER A 303 -18.65 -0.53 7.28
N TRP A 304 -18.70 -1.75 6.74
CA TRP A 304 -19.17 -2.05 5.41
C TRP A 304 -19.93 -3.37 5.39
N SER A 305 -21.24 -3.31 5.16
CA SER A 305 -22.14 -4.47 5.19
C SER A 305 -22.11 -5.33 3.91
N PHE A 306 -21.54 -4.80 2.82
CA PHE A 306 -21.52 -5.48 1.53
C PHE A 306 -20.82 -6.85 1.54
N PRO A 307 -19.69 -7.09 2.26
CA PRO A 307 -19.09 -8.41 2.36
C PRO A 307 -20.05 -9.49 2.86
N LEU A 308 -20.90 -9.18 3.83
CA LEU A 308 -21.92 -10.10 4.30
C LEU A 308 -22.96 -10.42 3.22
N VAL A 309 -23.45 -9.38 2.52
CA VAL A 309 -24.42 -9.53 1.43
C VAL A 309 -23.82 -10.33 0.27
N PHE A 310 -22.60 -10.00 -0.14
CA PHE A 310 -21.87 -10.67 -1.21
C PHE A 310 -21.61 -12.14 -0.87
N ALA A 311 -21.16 -12.43 0.36
CA ALA A 311 -20.95 -13.80 0.82
C ALA A 311 -22.25 -14.62 0.79
N LEU A 312 -23.36 -14.03 1.27
CA LEU A 312 -24.67 -14.66 1.25
C LEU A 312 -25.13 -14.96 -0.19
N ILE A 313 -25.05 -13.97 -1.09
CA ILE A 313 -25.43 -14.13 -2.50
C ILE A 313 -24.56 -15.17 -3.18
N SER A 314 -23.24 -15.13 -2.98
CA SER A 314 -22.28 -16.09 -3.56
C SER A 314 -22.61 -17.52 -3.15
N ILE A 315 -22.89 -17.74 -1.86
CA ILE A 315 -23.24 -19.06 -1.30
C ILE A 315 -24.61 -19.52 -1.83
N LEU A 316 -25.61 -18.64 -1.87
CA LEU A 316 -26.95 -18.97 -2.36
C LEU A 316 -26.92 -19.33 -3.85
N LEU A 317 -26.21 -18.56 -4.68
CA LEU A 317 -26.03 -18.86 -6.10
C LEU A 317 -25.27 -20.16 -6.32
N ALA A 318 -24.23 -20.43 -5.53
CA ALA A 318 -23.50 -21.70 -5.56
C ALA A 318 -24.41 -22.91 -5.22
N LEU A 319 -25.26 -22.79 -4.19
CA LEU A 319 -26.20 -23.84 -3.82
C LEU A 319 -27.32 -23.99 -4.86
N TRP A 320 -27.80 -22.87 -5.41
CA TRP A 320 -28.82 -22.85 -6.45
C TRP A 320 -28.33 -23.58 -7.70
N ILE A 321 -27.16 -23.22 -8.24
CA ILE A 321 -26.62 -23.87 -9.45
C ILE A 321 -26.33 -25.35 -9.22
N LYS A 322 -25.86 -25.73 -8.02
CA LYS A 322 -25.67 -27.14 -7.66
C LYS A 322 -26.99 -27.92 -7.69
N ARG A 323 -28.11 -27.28 -7.37
CA ARG A 323 -29.44 -27.89 -7.36
C ARG A 323 -30.12 -27.89 -8.74
N THR A 324 -30.02 -26.81 -9.50
CA THR A 324 -30.78 -26.59 -10.74
C THR A 324 -29.98 -26.82 -12.02
N GLY A 325 -28.64 -26.84 -11.96
CA GLY A 325 -27.74 -26.87 -13.12
C GLY A 325 -27.71 -28.17 -13.93
N GLY A 326 -28.60 -29.12 -13.66
CA GLY A 326 -28.73 -30.37 -14.40
C GLY A 326 -27.43 -31.20 -14.43
N LYS A 327 -27.23 -31.99 -15.50
CA LYS A 327 -26.05 -32.86 -15.65
C LYS A 327 -24.73 -32.10 -15.87
N PHE A 328 -24.78 -30.92 -16.47
CA PHE A 328 -23.59 -30.17 -16.88
C PHE A 328 -23.07 -29.22 -15.79
N LEU A 329 -23.97 -28.42 -15.19
CA LEU A 329 -23.61 -27.38 -14.21
C LEU A 329 -24.01 -27.73 -12.77
N GLY A 330 -24.80 -28.80 -12.54
CA GLY A 330 -25.22 -29.25 -11.21
C GLY A 330 -24.11 -29.95 -10.40
N ASN A 331 -22.87 -29.48 -10.51
CA ASN A 331 -21.70 -30.08 -9.89
C ASN A 331 -20.77 -29.01 -9.30
N ASP A 332 -19.65 -29.45 -8.72
CA ASP A 332 -18.69 -28.55 -8.09
C ASP A 332 -18.00 -27.58 -9.07
N LEU A 333 -18.00 -27.89 -10.38
CA LEU A 333 -17.52 -26.96 -11.42
C LEU A 333 -18.52 -25.81 -11.65
N GLY A 334 -19.83 -26.10 -11.66
CA GLY A 334 -20.85 -25.06 -11.77
C GLY A 334 -20.85 -24.09 -10.59
N ILE A 335 -20.59 -24.58 -9.38
CA ILE A 335 -20.34 -23.73 -8.20
C ILE A 335 -19.17 -22.78 -8.47
N ALA A 336 -18.02 -23.33 -8.88
CA ALA A 336 -16.83 -22.54 -9.10
C ALA A 336 -17.05 -21.48 -10.19
N LEU A 337 -17.67 -21.86 -11.31
CA LEU A 337 -17.99 -20.95 -12.41
C LEU A 337 -18.89 -19.80 -11.95
N MET A 338 -19.89 -20.07 -11.12
CA MET A 338 -20.81 -19.03 -10.66
C MET A 338 -20.16 -18.04 -9.69
N VAL A 339 -19.29 -18.52 -8.79
CA VAL A 339 -18.53 -17.65 -7.88
C VAL A 339 -17.49 -16.83 -8.65
N ILE A 340 -16.80 -17.45 -9.63
CA ILE A 340 -15.86 -16.74 -10.52
C ILE A 340 -16.61 -15.65 -11.29
N LEU A 341 -17.75 -15.97 -11.92
CA LEU A 341 -18.53 -14.99 -12.70
C LEU A 341 -18.99 -13.81 -11.86
N LEU A 342 -19.51 -14.07 -10.65
CA LEU A 342 -19.94 -13.01 -9.73
C LEU A 342 -18.77 -12.14 -9.28
N SER A 343 -17.65 -12.75 -8.92
CA SER A 343 -16.46 -12.03 -8.46
C SER A 343 -15.82 -11.22 -9.60
N SER A 344 -15.74 -11.79 -10.80
CA SER A 344 -15.24 -11.09 -11.98
C SER A 344 -16.14 -9.92 -12.37
N LEU A 345 -17.47 -10.08 -12.32
CA LEU A 345 -18.40 -8.98 -12.55
C LEU A 345 -18.17 -7.82 -11.57
N PHE A 346 -17.97 -8.15 -10.28
CA PHE A 346 -17.68 -7.14 -9.27
C PHE A 346 -16.35 -6.42 -9.52
N VAL A 347 -15.28 -7.15 -9.82
CA VAL A 347 -13.96 -6.58 -10.16
C VAL A 347 -14.03 -5.71 -11.41
N THR A 348 -14.71 -6.18 -12.47
CA THR A 348 -14.91 -5.40 -13.70
C THR A 348 -15.66 -4.11 -13.41
N TYR A 349 -16.71 -4.15 -12.57
CA TYR A 349 -17.41 -2.95 -12.16
C TYR A 349 -16.46 -1.97 -11.46
N VAL A 350 -15.68 -2.41 -10.48
CA VAL A 350 -14.76 -1.55 -9.73
C VAL A 350 -13.66 -0.95 -10.62
N LEU A 351 -13.15 -1.69 -11.60
CA LEU A 351 -12.13 -1.20 -12.54
C LEU A 351 -12.69 -0.20 -13.57
N MET A 352 -13.98 -0.29 -13.89
CA MET A 352 -14.65 0.64 -14.80
C MET A 352 -15.20 1.88 -14.10
N TYR A 353 -15.51 1.75 -12.81
CA TYR A 353 -16.14 2.78 -11.98
C TYR A 353 -15.26 3.06 -10.75
N ARG A 354 -15.88 3.46 -9.63
CA ARG A 354 -15.17 3.63 -8.36
C ARG A 354 -15.34 2.38 -7.49
N PRO A 355 -14.39 2.13 -6.57
CA PRO A 355 -14.62 1.22 -5.45
C PRO A 355 -15.98 1.47 -4.81
N LEU A 356 -16.72 0.41 -4.47
CA LEU A 356 -18.03 0.55 -3.80
C LEU A 356 -17.87 1.25 -2.45
N LYS A 357 -16.77 0.98 -1.76
CA LYS A 357 -16.34 1.72 -0.58
C LYS A 357 -14.92 2.23 -0.80
N ASP A 358 -14.74 3.53 -0.68
CA ASP A 358 -13.44 4.19 -0.82
C ASP A 358 -12.86 4.42 0.58
N TYR A 359 -11.79 3.69 0.95
CA TYR A 359 -11.13 3.81 2.26
C TYR A 359 -9.93 4.76 2.26
N ARG A 360 -9.62 5.36 1.11
CA ARG A 360 -8.47 6.23 0.93
C ARG A 360 -8.72 7.60 1.54
N PRO A 361 -7.66 8.34 1.92
CA PRO A 361 -7.80 9.68 2.49
C PRO A 361 -8.62 10.64 1.64
N TYR A 362 -8.61 10.50 0.31
CA TYR A 362 -9.34 11.34 -0.64
C TYR A 362 -10.76 10.84 -0.94
N ALA A 363 -11.37 10.03 -0.07
CA ALA A 363 -12.75 9.64 -0.23
C ALA A 363 -13.68 10.87 -0.20
N VAL A 364 -14.87 10.74 -0.78
CA VAL A 364 -15.87 11.82 -0.71
C VAL A 364 -16.29 12.01 0.75
N GLY A 365 -16.28 13.25 1.22
CA GLY A 365 -16.53 13.63 2.60
C GLY A 365 -15.25 13.86 3.43
N SER A 366 -14.06 13.51 2.92
CA SER A 366 -12.81 13.75 3.62
C SER A 366 -12.40 15.22 3.59
N ASP A 367 -11.94 15.73 4.72
CA ASP A 367 -11.24 17.00 4.84
C ASP A 367 -9.73 16.78 4.67
N LEU A 368 -9.16 17.34 3.61
CA LEU A 368 -7.74 17.15 3.31
C LEU A 368 -6.83 17.88 4.30
N VAL A 369 -7.25 19.04 4.83
CA VAL A 369 -6.48 19.81 5.81
C VAL A 369 -6.40 19.04 7.13
N GLU A 370 -7.52 18.46 7.57
CA GLU A 370 -7.53 17.56 8.74
C GLU A 370 -6.65 16.33 8.48
N LYS A 371 -6.76 15.69 7.32
CA LYS A 371 -6.01 14.45 7.00
C LYS A 371 -4.51 14.66 6.83
N MET A 372 -4.07 15.89 6.55
CA MET A 372 -2.67 16.29 6.56
C MET A 372 -2.15 16.61 7.97
N SER A 373 -3.03 16.75 8.96
CA SER A 373 -2.68 17.08 10.34
C SER A 373 -3.12 16.02 11.37
N ASP A 374 -3.74 14.91 10.94
CA ASP A 374 -4.24 13.83 11.83
C ASP A 374 -3.18 12.80 12.28
N GLY A 375 -1.91 13.23 12.24
CA GLY A 375 -0.79 12.52 12.83
C GLY A 375 -0.79 12.62 14.36
N ILE A 376 -0.20 11.62 15.02
CA ILE A 376 0.00 11.59 16.46
C ILE A 376 1.48 11.37 16.70
N ASP A 377 2.14 12.26 17.42
CA ASP A 377 3.56 12.10 17.71
C ASP A 377 3.83 10.86 18.57
N GLY A 378 4.94 10.19 18.25
CA GLY A 378 5.44 9.06 19.03
C GLY A 378 5.97 9.54 20.38
N VAL A 379 5.74 8.73 21.42
CA VAL A 379 6.37 8.94 22.72
C VAL A 379 7.61 8.10 22.77
N TYR A 380 8.76 8.76 22.70
CA TYR A 380 10.08 8.15 22.77
C TYR A 380 10.70 8.45 24.13
N GLU A 381 11.35 7.45 24.74
CA GLU A 381 12.14 7.62 25.95
C GLU A 381 13.60 7.26 25.65
N ASN A 382 14.51 8.18 25.97
CA ASN A 382 15.93 7.94 25.82
C ASN A 382 16.40 7.13 27.02
N VAL A 383 16.90 5.93 26.73
CA VAL A 383 17.45 5.02 27.73
C VAL A 383 18.94 4.86 27.55
N ILE A 384 19.61 4.52 28.64
CA ILE A 384 21.05 4.29 28.65
C ILE A 384 21.28 2.81 28.89
N VAL A 385 22.02 2.16 27.99
CA VAL A 385 22.34 0.74 28.09
C VAL A 385 23.72 0.58 28.71
N TYR A 386 23.77 -0.20 29.79
CA TYR A 386 25.02 -0.62 30.43
C TYR A 386 25.20 -2.13 30.30
N THR A 387 26.39 -2.55 29.89
CA THR A 387 26.77 -3.97 29.85
C THR A 387 27.45 -4.35 31.16
N ASN A 388 27.01 -5.45 31.78
CA ASN A 388 27.72 -6.01 32.92
C ASN A 388 28.96 -6.77 32.44
N LYS A 389 30.16 -6.32 32.84
CA LYS A 389 31.43 -6.92 32.44
C LYS A 389 31.64 -8.35 32.95
N LYS A 390 30.93 -8.76 34.01
CA LYS A 390 31.05 -10.11 34.60
C LYS A 390 30.11 -11.13 33.97
N THR A 391 28.92 -10.73 33.55
CA THR A 391 27.91 -11.64 32.98
C THR A 391 27.71 -11.47 31.49
N GLY A 392 28.21 -10.37 30.90
CA GLY A 392 27.98 -10.01 29.49
C GLY A 392 26.55 -9.61 29.17
N GLN A 393 25.70 -9.39 30.18
CA GLN A 393 24.28 -9.07 30.00
C GLN A 393 24.05 -7.55 30.02
N ASP A 394 23.27 -7.06 29.06
CA ASP A 394 22.89 -5.67 28.94
C ASP A 394 21.73 -5.32 29.88
N THR A 395 21.77 -4.12 30.47
CA THR A 395 20.73 -3.58 31.34
C THR A 395 20.41 -2.16 30.93
N THR A 396 19.12 -1.90 30.72
CA THR A 396 18.60 -0.62 30.24
C THR A 396 18.14 0.24 31.41
N ILE A 397 18.60 1.50 31.45
CA ILE A 397 18.26 2.48 32.48
C ILE A 397 17.46 3.62 31.85
N THR A 398 16.20 3.77 32.28
CA THR A 398 15.30 4.84 31.84
C THR A 398 15.56 6.17 32.52
N LYS A 399 15.99 6.17 33.79
CA LYS A 399 16.30 7.40 34.55
C LYS A 399 17.55 7.24 35.40
N LEU A 400 18.44 8.23 35.34
CA LEU A 400 19.60 8.35 36.22
C LEU A 400 19.13 8.91 37.58
N ASP A 401 18.77 8.02 38.49
CA ASP A 401 18.31 8.37 39.84
C ASP A 401 19.08 7.59 40.93
N ASN A 402 18.69 7.77 42.18
CA ASN A 402 19.36 7.12 43.31
C ASN A 402 19.23 5.59 43.28
N THR A 403 18.24 5.03 42.58
CA THR A 403 18.04 3.58 42.47
C THR A 403 18.94 2.96 41.41
N THR A 404 19.27 3.71 40.35
CA THR A 404 20.15 3.27 39.25
C THR A 404 21.61 3.68 39.44
N LYS A 405 21.91 4.47 40.49
CA LYS A 405 23.26 4.93 40.87
C LYS A 405 24.31 3.82 40.93
N ALA A 406 23.95 2.65 41.44
CA ALA A 406 24.87 1.53 41.58
C ALA A 406 25.43 1.03 40.24
N ILE A 407 24.74 1.28 39.12
CA ILE A 407 25.13 0.78 37.80
C ILE A 407 26.13 1.72 37.12
N TRP A 408 25.87 3.03 37.11
CA TRP A 408 26.76 3.98 36.45
C TRP A 408 27.93 4.48 37.33
N SER A 409 27.89 4.26 38.65
CA SER A 409 29.01 4.61 39.54
C SER A 409 30.05 3.49 39.68
N ASP A 410 29.71 2.24 39.38
CA ASP A 410 30.63 1.09 39.40
C ASP A 410 31.19 0.80 38.00
N THR A 411 32.27 1.51 37.65
CA THR A 411 32.99 1.35 36.37
C THR A 411 33.79 0.04 36.25
N GLN A 412 33.91 -0.74 37.34
CA GLN A 412 34.58 -2.03 37.35
C GLN A 412 33.64 -3.17 36.95
N THR A 413 32.37 -3.11 37.37
CA THR A 413 31.36 -4.12 37.02
C THR A 413 30.56 -3.76 35.77
N TRP A 414 30.38 -2.48 35.47
CA TRP A 414 29.51 -2.02 34.39
C TRP A 414 30.25 -1.14 33.39
N GLU A 415 29.88 -1.28 32.12
CA GLU A 415 30.38 -0.48 31.01
C GLU A 415 29.23 0.23 30.33
N PHE A 416 29.37 1.53 30.06
CA PHE A 416 28.43 2.21 29.18
C PHE A 416 28.58 1.62 27.78
N LYS A 417 27.48 1.14 27.22
CA LYS A 417 27.45 0.58 25.87
C LYS A 417 26.97 1.64 24.88
N ASP A 418 25.73 2.09 25.04
CA ASP A 418 25.12 3.06 24.13
C ASP A 418 23.95 3.81 24.78
N ARG A 419 23.48 4.87 24.11
CA ARG A 419 22.18 5.49 24.37
C ARG A 419 21.20 5.07 23.30
N GLU A 420 20.18 4.35 23.71
CA GLU A 420 19.13 3.89 22.81
C GLU A 420 17.88 4.74 23.04
N THR A 421 17.12 5.01 21.97
CA THR A 421 15.80 5.63 22.08
C THR A 421 14.78 4.50 21.99
N ILE A 422 14.09 4.18 23.10
CA ILE A 422 12.99 3.21 23.06
C ILE A 422 11.69 3.93 22.75
N THR A 423 10.89 3.35 21.86
CA THR A 423 9.56 3.86 21.56
C THR A 423 8.58 3.31 22.59
N ILE A 424 8.05 4.16 23.47
CA ILE A 424 6.99 3.77 24.41
C ILE A 424 5.65 3.62 23.66
N LYS A 425 5.39 4.57 22.75
CA LYS A 425 4.19 4.57 21.93
C LYS A 425 4.55 5.05 20.54
N ASP A 426 4.35 4.20 19.54
CA ASP A 426 4.62 4.56 18.16
C ASP A 426 3.79 5.78 17.75
N GLY A 427 4.46 6.72 17.08
CA GLY A 427 3.79 7.83 16.42
C GLY A 427 3.00 7.32 15.23
N LYS A 428 1.87 7.96 14.94
CA LYS A 428 1.09 7.77 13.73
C LYS A 428 1.40 8.94 12.81
N LEU A 429 1.97 8.69 11.63
CA LEU A 429 2.13 9.73 10.61
C LEU A 429 0.75 10.24 10.13
N PRO A 430 0.66 11.50 9.65
CA PRO A 430 -0.55 11.99 9.01
C PRO A 430 -1.00 11.09 7.85
N THR A 431 -2.31 11.03 7.62
CA THR A 431 -2.91 10.17 6.59
C THR A 431 -2.54 10.63 5.18
N ILE A 432 -2.34 11.93 4.98
CA ILE A 432 -1.83 12.54 3.73
C ILE A 432 -0.49 13.19 4.04
N GLN A 433 0.53 12.89 3.24
CA GLN A 433 1.90 13.39 3.46
C GLN A 433 2.50 14.10 2.24
N GLN A 434 2.10 13.72 1.02
CA GLN A 434 2.79 14.11 -0.21
C GLN A 434 1.87 14.88 -1.17
N PHE A 435 0.78 15.46 -0.65
CA PHE A 435 -0.12 16.31 -1.44
C PHE A 435 0.48 17.70 -1.62
N ASP A 436 1.37 17.88 -2.58
CA ASP A 436 1.98 19.17 -2.90
C ASP A 436 1.95 19.45 -4.41
N PRO A 437 0.77 19.81 -4.96
CA PRO A 437 0.66 20.12 -6.38
C PRO A 437 1.48 21.36 -6.71
N LYS A 438 2.54 21.20 -7.49
CA LYS A 438 3.52 22.25 -7.76
C LYS A 438 3.95 22.30 -9.23
N ILE A 439 4.47 23.43 -9.66
CA ILE A 439 5.06 23.58 -10.99
C ILE A 439 6.40 24.29 -10.92
N ASN A 440 7.38 23.75 -11.65
CA ASN A 440 8.67 24.40 -11.81
C ASN A 440 8.54 25.66 -12.67
N VAL A 441 9.20 26.75 -12.27
CA VAL A 441 9.15 28.04 -12.96
C VAL A 441 9.62 27.94 -14.41
N GLN A 442 10.62 27.10 -14.70
CA GLN A 442 11.13 26.89 -16.07
C GLN A 442 10.12 26.10 -16.94
N SER A 443 9.25 25.32 -16.31
CA SER A 443 8.22 24.52 -16.97
C SER A 443 6.93 25.30 -17.27
N LEU A 444 6.78 26.52 -16.77
CA LEU A 444 5.60 27.35 -17.00
C LEU A 444 5.32 27.59 -18.50
N THR A 445 4.06 27.41 -18.91
CA THR A 445 3.57 27.80 -20.24
C THR A 445 2.74 29.09 -20.15
N ALA A 446 2.22 29.58 -21.28
CA ALA A 446 1.33 30.74 -21.29
C ALA A 446 0.07 30.51 -20.43
N THR A 447 -0.44 29.28 -20.38
CA THR A 447 -1.63 28.93 -19.60
C THR A 447 -1.40 29.15 -18.11
N GLU A 448 -0.30 28.65 -17.54
CA GLU A 448 -0.02 28.83 -16.11
C GLU A 448 0.39 30.26 -15.76
N LYS A 449 1.13 30.94 -16.64
CA LYS A 449 1.51 32.35 -16.42
C LYS A 449 0.30 33.28 -16.32
N ASN A 450 -0.79 32.94 -17.01
CA ASN A 450 -2.03 33.70 -16.98
C ASN A 450 -2.93 33.36 -15.77
N HIS A 451 -2.61 32.31 -15.00
CA HIS A 451 -3.36 31.96 -13.80
C HIS A 451 -3.12 33.00 -12.70
N SER A 452 -4.19 33.50 -12.09
CA SER A 452 -4.17 34.63 -11.15
C SER A 452 -3.20 34.43 -9.98
N TYR A 453 -3.27 33.27 -9.33
CA TYR A 453 -2.39 32.94 -8.20
C TYR A 453 -0.93 32.81 -8.64
N ILE A 454 -0.65 32.13 -9.75
CA ILE A 454 0.72 31.91 -10.22
C ILE A 454 1.34 33.25 -10.63
N SER A 455 0.61 34.09 -11.36
CA SER A 455 1.06 35.44 -11.69
C SER A 455 1.36 36.26 -10.44
N SER A 456 0.50 36.18 -9.41
CA SER A 456 0.72 36.92 -8.16
C SER A 456 1.99 36.47 -7.42
N VAL A 457 2.27 35.16 -7.39
CA VAL A 457 3.50 34.60 -6.80
C VAL A 457 4.73 35.01 -7.61
N LEU A 458 4.64 35.00 -8.95
CA LEU A 458 5.74 35.45 -9.80
C LEU A 458 6.04 36.93 -9.59
N ASP A 459 5.01 37.76 -9.43
CA ASP A 459 5.17 39.20 -9.24
C ASP A 459 5.67 39.55 -7.84
N SER A 460 5.23 38.84 -6.79
CA SER A 460 5.70 39.05 -5.42
C SER A 460 7.15 38.61 -5.20
N ASN A 461 7.67 37.70 -6.03
CA ASN A 461 9.03 37.18 -5.96
C ASN A 461 9.98 37.86 -6.95
N ARG A 462 9.59 39.02 -7.51
CA ARG A 462 10.52 39.84 -8.30
C ARG A 462 11.38 40.68 -7.36
N VAL A 463 12.68 40.44 -7.41
CA VAL A 463 13.68 41.18 -6.66
C VAL A 463 14.47 42.09 -7.58
N LYS A 464 15.04 43.16 -7.01
CA LYS A 464 15.83 44.12 -7.77
C LYS A 464 17.26 43.61 -7.90
N TYR A 465 17.76 43.61 -9.12
CA TYR A 465 19.15 43.34 -9.45
C TYR A 465 19.79 44.61 -10.01
N VAL A 466 21.09 44.76 -9.81
CA VAL A 466 21.93 45.72 -10.54
C VAL A 466 22.82 44.93 -11.50
N ASP A 467 22.91 45.35 -12.75
CA ASP A 467 23.85 44.73 -13.69
C ASP A 467 25.26 45.24 -13.41
N VAL A 468 26.21 44.35 -13.18
CA VAL A 468 27.64 44.68 -13.20
C VAL A 468 28.22 44.26 -14.55
N ILE A 469 28.76 45.21 -15.29
CA ILE A 469 29.18 45.03 -16.69
C ILE A 469 30.70 45.03 -16.75
N ASP A 470 31.30 43.95 -17.25
CA ASP A 470 32.74 43.90 -17.52
C ASP A 470 33.08 44.83 -18.69
N LYS A 471 33.99 45.78 -18.49
CA LYS A 471 34.37 46.76 -19.52
C LYS A 471 35.20 46.16 -20.65
N SER A 472 35.85 45.02 -20.42
CA SER A 472 36.72 44.35 -21.39
C SER A 472 35.95 43.41 -22.31
N THR A 473 35.02 42.63 -21.76
CA THR A 473 34.23 41.65 -22.53
C THR A 473 32.83 42.15 -22.89
N GLY A 474 32.28 43.08 -22.11
CA GLY A 474 30.90 43.53 -22.22
C GLY A 474 29.88 42.62 -21.53
N ASP A 475 30.35 41.58 -20.84
CA ASP A 475 29.48 40.62 -20.15
C ASP A 475 28.76 41.25 -18.96
N ARG A 476 27.52 40.84 -18.72
CA ARG A 476 26.66 41.37 -17.66
C ARG A 476 26.43 40.33 -16.57
N TYR A 477 26.79 40.70 -15.35
CA TYR A 477 26.63 39.90 -14.15
C TYR A 477 25.55 40.55 -13.27
N PRO A 478 24.32 40.03 -13.27
CA PRO A 478 23.28 40.53 -12.38
C PRO A 478 23.64 40.24 -10.93
N GLN A 479 23.58 41.27 -10.08
CA GLN A 479 23.83 41.17 -8.64
C GLN A 479 22.59 41.60 -7.87
N LEU A 480 22.22 40.86 -6.82
CA LEU A 480 21.10 41.23 -5.95
C LEU A 480 21.38 42.61 -5.34
N LEU A 481 20.43 43.54 -5.47
CA LEU A 481 20.63 44.92 -5.01
C LEU A 481 20.86 45.00 -3.49
N GLU A 482 20.27 44.08 -2.71
CA GLU A 482 20.45 44.00 -1.26
C GLU A 482 21.85 43.51 -0.85
N GLU A 483 22.52 42.77 -1.72
CA GLU A 483 23.87 42.23 -1.51
C GLU A 483 24.94 43.04 -2.25
N PHE A 484 24.54 44.08 -3.00
CA PHE A 484 25.44 44.88 -3.80
C PHE A 484 26.09 46.00 -2.97
N TYR A 485 27.40 45.89 -2.75
CA TYR A 485 28.23 46.95 -2.18
C TYR A 485 29.25 47.42 -3.20
N ILE A 486 29.33 48.73 -3.45
CA ILE A 486 30.22 49.28 -4.48
C ILE A 486 31.70 49.01 -4.17
N GLU A 487 32.07 48.86 -2.90
CA GLU A 487 33.43 48.57 -2.47
C GLU A 487 33.93 47.17 -2.90
N ASP A 488 33.02 46.23 -3.14
CA ASP A 488 33.36 44.85 -3.53
C ASP A 488 33.72 44.72 -5.03
N TRP A 489 33.50 45.79 -5.81
CA TRP A 489 33.69 45.78 -7.26
C TRP A 489 34.78 46.75 -7.71
N ASP A 490 35.77 46.24 -8.46
CA ASP A 490 36.80 47.07 -9.08
C ASP A 490 36.18 47.89 -10.22
N THR A 491 35.84 49.15 -9.91
CA THR A 491 35.26 50.11 -10.87
C THR A 491 36.18 50.45 -12.05
N SER A 492 37.46 50.06 -12.03
CA SER A 492 38.34 50.17 -13.21
C SER A 492 38.03 49.09 -14.24
N GLN A 493 37.64 47.89 -13.80
CA GLN A 493 37.31 46.73 -14.63
C GLN A 493 35.82 46.63 -14.93
N TYR A 494 34.96 47.01 -13.98
CA TYR A 494 33.52 46.87 -14.06
C TYR A 494 32.79 48.22 -14.11
N ALA A 495 31.67 48.28 -14.83
CA ALA A 495 30.74 49.39 -14.87
C ALA A 495 29.40 48.98 -14.25
N ILE A 496 28.79 49.87 -13.46
CA ILE A 496 27.49 49.61 -12.83
C ILE A 496 26.40 50.06 -13.80
N GLY A 497 25.53 49.13 -14.18
CA GLY A 497 24.39 49.34 -15.05
C GLY A 497 23.12 49.73 -14.31
N ASP A 498 22.00 49.69 -15.02
CA ASP A 498 20.68 50.02 -14.46
C ASP A 498 20.17 48.93 -13.50
N THR A 499 19.28 49.34 -12.60
CA THR A 499 18.53 48.41 -11.76
C THR A 499 17.39 47.77 -12.57
N MET A 500 17.28 46.44 -12.53
CA MET A 500 16.21 45.69 -13.18
C MET A 500 15.48 44.79 -12.19
N LEU A 501 14.17 44.63 -12.37
CA LEU A 501 13.40 43.61 -11.65
C LEU A 501 13.54 42.27 -12.36
N ARG A 502 14.04 41.26 -11.67
CA ARG A 502 14.10 39.87 -12.14
C ARG A 502 13.43 38.97 -11.13
N LEU A 503 13.00 37.79 -11.56
CA LEU A 503 12.49 36.78 -10.63
C LEU A 503 13.64 36.29 -9.75
N SER A 504 13.39 36.08 -8.46
CA SER A 504 14.37 35.54 -7.53
C SER A 504 14.88 34.17 -8.01
N GLU A 505 16.20 33.98 -7.99
CA GLU A 505 16.83 32.69 -8.26
C GLU A 505 16.47 31.63 -7.21
N SER A 506 15.94 32.03 -6.05
CA SER A 506 15.47 31.11 -5.00
C SER A 506 14.10 30.48 -5.30
N LEU A 507 13.37 30.96 -6.31
CA LEU A 507 12.05 30.44 -6.66
C LEU A 507 12.16 29.40 -7.77
N ASP A 508 12.38 28.15 -7.38
CA ASP A 508 12.42 27.03 -8.32
C ASP A 508 11.03 26.49 -8.65
N ASP A 509 10.22 26.22 -7.62
CA ASP A 509 8.90 25.62 -7.71
C ASP A 509 7.83 26.52 -7.07
N ILE A 510 6.64 26.55 -7.68
CA ILE A 510 5.46 27.21 -7.14
C ILE A 510 4.48 26.13 -6.66
N SER A 511 4.27 26.04 -5.35
CA SER A 511 3.25 25.16 -4.76
C SER A 511 1.87 25.82 -4.81
N LEU A 512 0.87 25.05 -5.26
CA LEU A 512 -0.54 25.41 -5.24
C LEU A 512 -1.30 24.66 -4.13
N GLN A 513 -0.60 23.96 -3.23
CA GLN A 513 -1.23 23.19 -2.14
C GLN A 513 -2.19 24.06 -1.31
N GLN A 514 -1.68 25.14 -0.72
CA GLN A 514 -2.48 26.04 0.11
C GLN A 514 -3.60 26.70 -0.71
N TYR A 515 -3.29 27.16 -1.92
CA TYR A 515 -4.26 27.76 -2.84
C TYR A 515 -5.46 26.84 -3.08
N ILE A 516 -5.21 25.57 -3.41
CA ILE A 516 -6.23 24.56 -3.71
C ILE A 516 -7.09 24.27 -2.47
N LEU A 517 -6.46 24.16 -1.29
CA LEU A 517 -7.15 23.82 -0.04
C LEU A 517 -8.02 24.98 0.48
N GLU A 518 -7.64 26.22 0.21
CA GLU A 518 -8.35 27.42 0.66
C GLU A 518 -9.46 27.89 -0.29
N GLN A 519 -9.53 27.37 -1.52
CA GLN A 519 -10.60 27.74 -2.45
C GLN A 519 -11.98 27.37 -1.89
N ASP A 520 -12.94 28.29 -2.06
CA ASP A 520 -14.34 27.99 -1.76
C ASP A 520 -14.80 26.82 -2.62
N GLN A 521 -14.53 26.83 -3.93
CA GLN A 521 -14.77 25.68 -4.81
C GLN A 521 -13.69 25.57 -5.89
N ILE A 522 -13.18 24.37 -6.12
CA ILE A 522 -12.20 24.10 -7.17
C ILE A 522 -12.41 22.72 -7.79
N ILE A 523 -12.21 22.63 -9.11
CA ILE A 523 -12.29 21.39 -9.88
C ILE A 523 -10.87 20.91 -10.19
N LEU A 524 -10.54 19.72 -9.76
CA LEU A 524 -9.25 19.08 -10.02
C LEU A 524 -9.46 17.93 -11.00
N ILE A 525 -8.72 17.95 -12.11
CA ILE A 525 -8.55 16.78 -12.97
C ILE A 525 -7.23 16.13 -12.57
N ILE A 526 -7.26 14.86 -12.19
CA ILE A 526 -6.07 14.12 -11.79
C ILE A 526 -5.83 13.02 -12.82
N SER A 527 -4.64 13.01 -13.40
CA SER A 527 -4.25 12.05 -14.43
C SER A 527 -2.80 11.64 -14.20
N LYS A 528 -2.56 10.38 -13.85
CA LYS A 528 -1.20 9.86 -13.64
C LYS A 528 -0.38 9.92 -14.92
N ASP A 529 -0.97 9.52 -16.03
CA ASP A 529 -0.31 9.36 -17.32
C ASP A 529 -1.28 9.92 -18.38
N LEU A 530 -0.84 10.92 -19.15
CA LEU A 530 -1.70 11.57 -20.15
C LEU A 530 -1.86 10.73 -21.42
N ASP A 531 -0.88 9.90 -21.76
CA ASP A 531 -0.92 9.06 -22.97
C ASP A 531 -1.77 7.80 -22.76
N LYS A 532 -1.69 7.21 -21.55
CA LYS A 532 -2.49 6.03 -21.17
C LYS A 532 -3.86 6.38 -20.59
N GLY A 533 -4.18 7.67 -20.45
CA GLY A 533 -5.46 8.14 -19.92
C GLY A 533 -6.62 7.90 -20.88
N ASN A 534 -7.79 7.55 -20.36
CA ASN A 534 -9.00 7.41 -21.16
C ASN A 534 -9.76 8.74 -21.25
N PHE A 535 -9.43 9.54 -22.25
CA PHE A 535 -10.06 10.84 -22.51
C PHE A 535 -11.26 10.77 -23.46
N SER A 536 -11.95 9.62 -23.52
CA SER A 536 -13.16 9.46 -24.37
C SER A 536 -14.30 10.46 -24.06
N ARG A 537 -14.25 11.13 -22.89
CA ARG A 537 -15.18 12.19 -22.48
C ARG A 537 -14.55 13.58 -22.44
N ILE A 538 -13.49 13.84 -23.21
CA ILE A 538 -12.77 15.11 -23.21
C ILE A 538 -13.70 16.31 -23.45
N GLU A 539 -14.67 16.20 -24.35
CA GLU A 539 -15.62 17.28 -24.65
C GLU A 539 -16.37 17.77 -23.40
N ARG A 540 -16.68 16.86 -22.47
CA ARG A 540 -17.33 17.19 -21.20
C ARG A 540 -16.39 17.95 -20.26
N LEU A 541 -15.09 17.65 -20.30
CA LEU A 541 -14.07 18.39 -19.56
C LEU A 541 -13.86 19.79 -20.16
N LYS A 542 -13.83 19.91 -21.50
CA LYS A 542 -13.74 21.22 -22.19
C LYS A 542 -14.94 22.11 -21.88
N GLU A 543 -16.14 21.56 -21.94
CA GLU A 543 -17.37 22.24 -21.53
C GLU A 543 -17.28 22.70 -20.08
N THR A 544 -16.89 21.81 -19.17
CA THR A 544 -16.74 22.12 -17.75
C THR A 544 -15.70 23.22 -17.52
N ALA A 545 -14.55 23.17 -18.19
CA ALA A 545 -13.50 24.17 -18.05
C ALA A 545 -13.99 25.57 -18.47
N LYS A 546 -14.66 25.66 -19.62
CA LYS A 546 -15.23 26.92 -20.12
C LYS A 546 -16.28 27.48 -19.17
N MET A 547 -17.19 26.63 -18.69
CA MET A 547 -18.26 27.07 -17.79
C MET A 547 -17.73 27.42 -16.40
N ALA A 548 -16.73 26.69 -15.90
CA ALA A 548 -16.08 26.97 -14.63
C ALA A 548 -15.39 28.34 -14.65
N GLU A 549 -14.63 28.65 -15.71
CA GLU A 549 -14.00 29.96 -15.92
C GLU A 549 -15.03 31.10 -15.92
N GLN A 550 -16.17 30.93 -16.59
CA GLN A 550 -17.26 31.92 -16.62
C GLN A 550 -17.91 32.17 -15.26
N ASN A 551 -17.83 31.21 -14.34
CA ASN A 551 -18.42 31.30 -13.00
C ASN A 551 -17.35 31.53 -11.91
N GLY A 552 -16.11 31.83 -12.28
CA GLY A 552 -15.02 32.09 -11.34
C GLY A 552 -14.61 30.87 -10.51
N ILE A 553 -14.80 29.67 -11.05
CA ILE A 553 -14.36 28.40 -10.44
C ILE A 553 -13.14 27.91 -11.20
N ASP A 554 -12.01 27.78 -10.51
CA ASP A 554 -10.79 27.29 -11.15
C ASP A 554 -10.86 25.78 -11.43
N MET A 555 -10.24 25.40 -12.54
CA MET A 555 -10.07 24.02 -12.95
C MET A 555 -8.60 23.74 -13.20
N ILE A 556 -8.00 22.82 -12.45
CA ILE A 556 -6.56 22.51 -12.50
C ILE A 556 -6.35 21.04 -12.87
N LEU A 557 -5.39 20.77 -13.75
CA LEU A 557 -4.89 19.42 -14.05
C LEU A 557 -3.70 19.10 -13.14
N ILE A 558 -3.76 18.00 -12.41
CA ILE A 558 -2.65 17.45 -11.60
C ILE A 558 -2.15 16.17 -12.26
N THR A 559 -0.85 16.09 -12.52
CA THR A 559 -0.23 14.95 -13.21
C THR A 559 1.18 14.64 -12.69
N THR A 560 1.85 13.62 -13.24
CA THR A 560 3.28 13.34 -12.97
C THR A 560 4.16 13.56 -14.21
N VAL A 561 3.57 13.94 -15.35
CA VAL A 561 4.26 13.96 -16.64
C VAL A 561 5.07 15.23 -16.88
N SER A 562 5.99 15.15 -17.84
CA SER A 562 6.87 16.25 -18.24
C SER A 562 6.14 17.39 -18.97
N LYS A 563 6.82 18.54 -19.10
CA LYS A 563 6.30 19.72 -19.85
C LYS A 563 5.94 19.37 -21.30
N ASP A 564 6.77 18.58 -21.97
CA ASP A 564 6.60 18.27 -23.40
C ASP A 564 5.38 17.36 -23.63
N GLU A 565 5.12 16.43 -22.72
CA GLU A 565 3.90 15.61 -22.70
C GLU A 565 2.66 16.48 -22.47
N ILE A 566 2.73 17.46 -21.56
CA ILE A 566 1.62 18.41 -21.33
C ILE A 566 1.31 19.24 -22.58
N ILE A 567 2.34 19.73 -23.28
CA ILE A 567 2.18 20.48 -24.53
C ILE A 567 1.53 19.60 -25.61
N THR A 568 1.96 18.34 -25.70
CA THR A 568 1.41 17.36 -26.64
C THR A 568 -0.06 17.07 -26.35
N PHE A 569 -0.38 16.80 -25.08
CA PHE A 569 -1.76 16.60 -24.62
C PHE A 569 -2.66 17.78 -24.96
N ARG A 570 -2.21 19.02 -24.71
CA ARG A 570 -2.97 20.24 -25.04
C ARG A 570 -3.23 20.39 -26.53
N LYS A 571 -2.24 20.03 -27.35
CA LYS A 571 -2.38 20.09 -28.81
C LYS A 571 -3.37 19.05 -29.33
N GLU A 572 -3.38 17.85 -28.74
CA GLU A 572 -4.28 16.77 -29.12
C GLU A 572 -5.72 17.00 -28.67
N TYR A 573 -5.91 17.41 -27.41
CA TYR A 573 -7.22 17.47 -26.77
C TYR A 573 -7.82 18.88 -26.66
N GLU A 574 -7.04 19.91 -26.94
CA GLU A 574 -7.42 21.34 -26.84
C GLU A 574 -7.97 21.74 -25.46
N LEU A 575 -7.54 21.06 -24.40
CA LEU A 575 -7.90 21.37 -23.01
C LEU A 575 -6.80 22.22 -22.37
N ASN A 576 -6.93 23.54 -22.48
CA ASN A 576 -5.95 24.51 -21.99
C ASN A 576 -6.27 25.00 -20.58
N ILE A 577 -6.14 24.12 -19.59
CA ILE A 577 -6.24 24.46 -18.17
C ILE A 577 -4.86 24.46 -17.50
N PRO A 578 -4.64 25.22 -16.41
CA PRO A 578 -3.41 25.18 -15.64
C PRO A 578 -3.06 23.74 -15.24
N THR A 579 -1.82 23.33 -15.48
CA THR A 579 -1.33 21.99 -15.16
C THR A 579 -0.20 22.06 -14.15
N VAL A 580 -0.27 21.24 -13.10
CA VAL A 580 0.73 21.11 -12.05
C VAL A 580 1.12 19.65 -11.85
N LEU A 581 2.28 19.43 -11.24
CA LEU A 581 2.83 18.13 -10.96
C LEU A 581 2.64 17.76 -9.48
N ASN A 582 2.46 16.48 -9.19
CA ASN A 582 2.44 15.96 -7.83
C ASN A 582 3.13 14.59 -7.79
N ASP A 583 3.48 14.10 -6.59
CA ASP A 583 4.11 12.79 -6.43
C ASP A 583 3.23 11.64 -6.98
N GLU A 584 3.86 10.65 -7.63
CA GLU A 584 3.15 9.51 -8.23
C GLU A 584 2.42 8.67 -7.19
N THR A 585 3.04 8.44 -6.04
CA THR A 585 2.47 7.68 -4.91
C THR A 585 1.22 8.39 -4.40
N GLU A 586 1.26 9.71 -4.32
CA GLU A 586 0.12 10.52 -3.91
C GLU A 586 -0.99 10.51 -4.97
N ILE A 587 -0.67 10.61 -6.27
CA ILE A 587 -1.69 10.47 -7.33
C ILE A 587 -2.35 9.09 -7.30
N LYS A 588 -1.57 8.02 -7.07
CA LYS A 588 -2.10 6.68 -6.83
C LYS A 588 -3.06 6.73 -5.64
N ALA A 589 -2.70 7.34 -4.51
CA ALA A 589 -3.59 7.46 -3.33
C ALA A 589 -4.90 8.23 -3.63
N ILE A 590 -4.86 9.28 -4.45
CA ILE A 590 -6.03 10.07 -4.84
C ILE A 590 -6.99 9.24 -5.70
N THR A 591 -6.49 8.55 -6.73
CA THR A 591 -7.33 7.93 -7.75
C THR A 591 -6.89 6.56 -8.28
N ARG A 592 -7.88 5.77 -8.70
CA ARG A 592 -7.73 4.51 -9.46
C ARG A 592 -8.16 4.64 -10.93
N SER A 593 -8.58 5.83 -11.35
CA SER A 593 -9.05 6.12 -12.70
C SER A 593 -8.16 7.17 -13.33
N ASN A 594 -7.86 7.00 -14.62
CA ASN A 594 -7.00 7.90 -15.38
C ASN A 594 -7.77 8.40 -16.61
N PRO A 595 -8.31 9.64 -16.64
CA PRO A 595 -8.27 10.65 -15.59
C PRO A 595 -9.37 10.48 -14.52
N THR A 596 -9.37 11.35 -13.52
CA THR A 596 -10.39 11.50 -12.48
C THR A 596 -10.73 12.96 -12.26
N MET A 597 -12.01 13.26 -12.14
CA MET A 597 -12.47 14.58 -11.71
C MET A 597 -12.75 14.55 -10.20
N MET A 598 -12.15 15.46 -9.45
CA MET A 598 -12.36 15.67 -8.02
C MET A 598 -12.78 17.12 -7.80
N ILE A 599 -13.76 17.34 -6.92
CA ILE A 599 -14.21 18.68 -6.55
C ILE A 599 -13.94 18.87 -5.07
N LEU A 600 -13.24 19.95 -4.74
CA LEU A 600 -13.00 20.37 -3.37
C LEU A 600 -13.82 21.61 -3.06
N LYS A 601 -14.28 21.69 -1.81
CA LYS A 601 -14.89 22.90 -1.23
C LYS A 601 -14.26 23.16 0.13
N ASN A 602 -13.46 24.23 0.25
CA ASN A 602 -12.70 24.58 1.46
C ASN A 602 -11.93 23.36 1.99
N GLY A 603 -11.12 22.73 1.14
CA GLY A 603 -10.31 21.55 1.49
C GLY A 603 -11.10 20.23 1.62
N VAL A 604 -12.43 20.23 1.57
CA VAL A 604 -13.26 19.03 1.70
C VAL A 604 -13.62 18.44 0.34
N VAL A 605 -13.40 17.13 0.15
CA VAL A 605 -13.78 16.40 -1.07
C VAL A 605 -15.31 16.28 -1.17
N LYS A 606 -15.94 17.06 -2.06
CA LYS A 606 -17.40 17.01 -2.29
C LYS A 606 -17.80 16.03 -3.37
N GLY A 607 -16.95 15.83 -4.39
CA GLY A 607 -17.23 14.92 -5.49
C GLY A 607 -15.95 14.27 -6.00
N LYS A 608 -16.04 13.01 -6.42
CA LYS A 608 -14.94 12.31 -7.08
C LYS A 608 -15.50 11.32 -8.11
N TYR A 609 -15.07 11.45 -9.37
CA TYR A 609 -15.66 10.77 -10.52
C TYR A 609 -14.59 10.17 -11.41
N ALA A 610 -14.68 8.86 -11.65
CA ALA A 610 -13.87 8.16 -12.64
C ALA A 610 -14.26 8.62 -14.06
N PHE A 611 -13.38 8.41 -15.04
CA PHE A 611 -13.55 8.90 -16.41
C PHE A 611 -14.90 8.50 -17.06
N ARG A 612 -15.43 7.30 -16.78
CA ARG A 612 -16.72 6.86 -17.34
C ARG A 612 -17.91 7.62 -16.76
N SER A 613 -17.76 8.15 -15.55
CA SER A 613 -18.80 8.80 -14.76
C SER A 613 -18.57 10.31 -14.62
N THR A 614 -17.75 10.92 -15.49
CA THR A 614 -17.56 12.37 -15.52
C THR A 614 -18.93 13.06 -15.68
N PRO A 615 -19.37 13.84 -14.68
CA PRO A 615 -20.67 14.51 -14.71
C PRO A 615 -20.70 15.65 -15.72
N SER A 616 -21.90 16.13 -16.09
CA SER A 616 -22.05 17.33 -16.93
C SER A 616 -21.99 18.53 -16.03
N TRP A 617 -21.73 19.69 -16.63
CA TRP A 617 -21.87 20.95 -15.94
C TRP A 617 -23.23 21.06 -15.24
N ASP A 618 -24.34 20.84 -15.94
CA ASP A 618 -25.69 20.90 -15.35
C ASP A 618 -25.88 19.98 -14.14
N TRP A 619 -25.27 18.78 -14.17
CA TRP A 619 -25.37 17.87 -13.04
C TRP A 619 -24.52 18.37 -11.87
N LEU A 620 -23.32 18.89 -12.14
CA LEU A 620 -22.44 19.46 -11.12
C LEU A 620 -23.12 20.61 -10.39
N THR A 621 -23.76 21.52 -11.09
CA THR A 621 -24.40 22.72 -10.51
C THR A 621 -25.69 22.41 -9.75
N GLN A 622 -26.35 21.31 -10.08
CA GLN A 622 -27.54 20.86 -9.33
C GLN A 622 -27.19 20.08 -8.06
N ASN A 623 -26.00 19.46 -7.98
CA ASN A 623 -25.70 18.48 -6.94
C ASN A 623 -24.48 18.79 -6.08
N ILE A 624 -23.49 19.53 -6.60
CA ILE A 624 -22.16 19.65 -5.99
C ILE A 624 -21.65 21.09 -5.93
N LEU A 625 -21.70 21.81 -7.07
CA LEU A 625 -21.19 23.17 -7.19
C LEU A 625 -22.28 24.18 -6.81
N ASP A 626 -21.89 25.25 -6.15
CA ASP A 626 -22.77 26.37 -5.86
C ASP A 626 -22.41 27.52 -6.80
N ILE A 627 -23.25 27.73 -7.82
CA ILE A 627 -23.14 28.91 -8.69
C ILE A 627 -23.88 30.08 -8.02
N LYS A 628 -23.21 31.23 -7.96
CA LYS A 628 -23.77 32.49 -7.45
C LYS A 628 -24.54 33.25 -8.52
#